data_AF-A0A168E6D8-F1
#
_entry.id   AF-A0A168E6D8-F1
#
_cell.length_a   1.000
_cell.length_b   1.000
_cell.length_c   1.000
_cell.angle_alpha   90.00
_cell.angle_beta   90.00
_cell.angle_gamma   90.00
#
_symmetry.space_group_name_H-M   'P 1'
#
loop_
_entity.id
_entity.type
_entity.pdbx_description
1 polymer ?
#
loop_
_entity_poly.entity_id
_entity_poly.type
_entity_poly.pdbx_seq_one_letter_code
_entity_poly.pdbx_strand_id
1 'polypeptide(L)'
;MELYINAAEGFIVTETDLKDEIDRLFHEDYFRKQSIKGYRPGATENVWGVHGKPPGVATMFESVTRTSTNLASASESEFDHSVKRTKKISEELTGGKMA
;
A
#
# COMPACT_ATOMS: atom_id res chain seq x y z
N MET A 1 -16.73 8.75 -10.66
CA MET A 1 -15.47 8.40 -11.37
C MET A 1 -14.55 7.51 -10.55
N GLU A 2 -14.46 7.68 -9.22
CA GLU A 2 -13.63 6.83 -8.33
C GLU A 2 -13.81 5.32 -8.56
N LEU A 3 -15.06 4.84 -8.58
CA LEU A 3 -15.34 3.42 -8.76
C LEU A 3 -14.85 2.87 -10.10
N TYR A 4 -14.97 3.64 -11.17
CA TYR A 4 -14.54 3.22 -12.51
C TYR A 4 -13.02 3.04 -12.59
N ILE A 5 -12.26 3.91 -11.91
CA ILE A 5 -10.80 3.82 -11.91
C ILE A 5 -10.34 2.67 -11.01
N ASN A 6 -10.92 2.57 -9.81
CA ASN A 6 -10.59 1.48 -8.89
C ASN A 6 -10.95 0.11 -9.47
N ALA A 7 -12.05 0.02 -10.23
CA ALA A 7 -12.44 -1.21 -10.92
C ALA A 7 -11.52 -1.54 -12.10
N ALA A 8 -10.98 -0.53 -12.80
CA ALA A 8 -10.07 -0.76 -13.92
C ALA A 8 -8.71 -1.33 -13.48
N GLU A 9 -8.23 -0.99 -12.28
CA GLU A 9 -6.91 -1.43 -11.81
C GLU A 9 -6.96 -2.57 -10.78
N GLY A 10 -8.02 -2.66 -9.98
CA GLY A 10 -8.04 -3.53 -8.80
C GLY A 10 -9.04 -4.67 -8.82
N PHE A 11 -10.01 -4.67 -9.73
CA PHE A 11 -11.07 -5.69 -9.71
C PHE A 11 -10.74 -6.85 -10.63
N ILE A 12 -10.86 -8.05 -10.07
CA ILE A 12 -10.79 -9.29 -10.83
C ILE A 12 -12.19 -9.58 -11.35
N VAL A 13 -12.37 -9.54 -12.67
CA VAL A 13 -13.68 -9.72 -13.32
C VAL A 13 -13.75 -10.98 -14.18
N THR A 14 -12.62 -11.64 -14.43
CA THR A 14 -12.56 -12.92 -15.17
C THR A 14 -11.92 -14.03 -14.34
N GLU A 15 -12.26 -15.28 -14.65
CA GLU A 15 -11.66 -16.46 -14.00
C GLU A 15 -10.16 -16.60 -14.34
N THR A 16 -9.75 -16.12 -15.52
CA THR A 16 -8.33 -16.13 -15.92
C THR A 16 -7.53 -15.19 -15.05
N ASP A 17 -7.99 -13.95 -14.86
CA ASP A 17 -7.33 -12.97 -13.98
C ASP A 17 -7.30 -13.46 -12.53
N LEU A 18 -8.36 -14.15 -12.07
CA LEU A 18 -8.40 -14.74 -10.74
C LEU A 18 -7.32 -15.81 -10.58
N LYS A 19 -7.20 -16.70 -11.57
CA LYS A 19 -6.19 -17.76 -11.55
C LYS A 19 -4.78 -17.20 -11.51
N ASP A 20 -4.50 -16.21 -12.36
CA ASP A 20 -3.17 -15.58 -12.43
C ASP A 20 -2.83 -14.88 -11.11
N GLU A 21 -3.79 -14.20 -10.48
CA GLU A 21 -3.58 -13.54 -9.20
C GLU A 21 -3.39 -14.53 -8.05
N ILE A 22 -4.09 -15.66 -8.07
CA ILE A 22 -3.87 -16.75 -7.10
C ILE A 22 -2.47 -17.32 -7.25
N ASP A 23 -2.07 -17.67 -8.47
CA ASP A 23 -0.75 -18.25 -8.77
C ASP A 23 0.38 -17.26 -8.39
N ARG A 24 0.10 -15.94 -8.44
CA ARG A 24 1.02 -14.88 -8.01
C ARG A 24 1.09 -14.71 -6.49
N LEU A 25 -0.05 -14.56 -5.79
CA LEU A 25 -0.12 -14.22 -4.36
C LEU A 25 0.12 -15.41 -3.44
N PHE A 26 -0.37 -16.59 -3.81
CA PHE A 26 -0.30 -17.80 -2.99
C PHE A 26 0.91 -18.67 -3.32
N HIS A 27 1.86 -18.14 -4.08
CA HIS A 27 3.14 -18.79 -4.30
C HIS A 27 3.91 -18.93 -2.98
N GLU A 28 4.54 -20.08 -2.73
CA GLU A 28 5.23 -20.39 -1.46
C GLU A 28 6.27 -19.31 -1.09
N ASP A 29 7.09 -18.88 -2.05
CA ASP A 29 8.08 -17.82 -1.86
C ASP A 29 7.53 -16.37 -1.88
N TYR A 30 6.22 -16.13 -1.91
CA TYR A 30 5.66 -14.78 -2.11
C TYR A 30 6.18 -13.78 -1.05
N PHE A 31 6.02 -14.10 0.24
CA PHE A 31 6.44 -13.20 1.32
C PHE A 31 7.97 -13.04 1.39
N ARG A 32 8.72 -14.09 1.04
CA ARG A 32 10.19 -14.03 0.95
C ARG A 32 10.66 -13.12 -0.18
N LYS A 33 9.99 -13.16 -1.35
CA LYS A 33 10.28 -12.22 -2.46
C LYS A 33 9.95 -10.78 -2.07
N GLN A 34 8.85 -10.57 -1.34
CA GLN A 34 8.44 -9.23 -0.90
C GLN A 34 9.36 -8.64 0.17
N SER A 35 9.87 -9.45 1.10
CA SER A 35 10.80 -8.96 2.11
C SER A 35 12.14 -8.49 1.54
N ILE A 36 12.64 -9.18 0.51
CA ILE A 36 13.85 -8.80 -0.22
C ILE A 36 13.66 -7.44 -0.90
N LYS A 37 12.53 -7.23 -1.60
CA LYS A 37 12.22 -5.93 -2.20
C LYS A 37 12.11 -4.79 -1.17
N GLY A 38 11.61 -5.10 0.02
CA GLY A 38 11.45 -4.15 1.12
C GLY A 38 12.71 -3.90 1.95
N TYR A 39 13.84 -4.55 1.65
CA TYR A 39 15.08 -4.49 2.45
C TYR A 39 14.88 -4.84 3.94
N ARG A 40 14.01 -5.81 4.25
CA ARG A 40 13.70 -6.22 5.63
C ARG A 40 14.29 -7.61 5.94
N PRO A 41 15.48 -7.72 6.54
CA PRO A 41 16.05 -9.00 6.95
C PRO A 41 15.34 -9.53 8.22
N GLY A 42 14.67 -10.69 8.14
CA GLY A 42 13.97 -11.28 9.29
C GLY A 42 13.05 -12.45 8.94
N ALA A 43 12.22 -12.88 9.90
CA ALA A 43 11.20 -13.93 9.74
C ALA A 43 10.16 -13.51 8.71
N THR A 44 10.34 -13.91 7.46
CA THR A 44 9.70 -13.32 6.27
C THR A 44 8.71 -14.25 5.58
N GLU A 45 8.17 -15.20 6.35
CA GLU A 45 7.22 -16.21 5.89
C GLU A 45 5.77 -15.73 5.97
N ASN A 46 5.52 -14.52 6.50
CA ASN A 46 4.17 -13.99 6.65
C ASN A 46 4.12 -12.47 6.49
N VAL A 47 2.89 -11.96 6.41
CA VAL A 47 2.58 -10.53 6.24
C VAL A 47 3.19 -9.64 7.34
N TRP A 48 3.31 -10.14 8.58
CA TRP A 48 3.85 -9.40 9.71
C TRP A 48 5.37 -9.25 9.60
N GLY A 49 6.05 -10.27 9.08
CA GLY A 49 7.46 -10.23 8.74
C GLY A 49 7.79 -9.23 7.65
N VAL A 50 6.92 -9.13 6.64
CA VAL A 50 7.11 -8.23 5.51
C VAL A 50 6.70 -6.79 5.86
N HIS A 51 5.51 -6.58 6.42
CA HIS A 51 4.94 -5.25 6.59
C HIS A 51 5.05 -4.70 8.02
N GLY A 52 5.39 -5.54 8.99
CA GLY A 52 5.31 -5.21 10.42
C GLY A 52 3.90 -5.43 10.96
N LYS A 53 3.68 -5.06 12.23
CA LYS A 53 2.34 -5.08 12.81
C LYS A 53 1.43 -4.06 12.10
N PRO A 54 0.14 -4.36 11.89
CA PRO A 54 -0.80 -3.40 11.35
C PRO A 54 -0.90 -2.18 12.27
N PRO A 55 -1.19 -1.00 11.71
CA PRO A 55 -1.29 0.22 12.48
C PRO A 55 -2.45 0.14 13.48
N GLY A 56 -2.13 0.36 14.75
CA GLY A 56 -3.12 0.56 15.81
C GLY A 56 -3.44 2.03 16.02
N VAL A 57 -4.36 2.32 16.94
CA VAL A 57 -4.79 3.69 17.27
C VAL A 57 -3.63 4.58 17.69
N ALA A 58 -2.72 4.08 18.54
CA ALA A 58 -1.54 4.83 18.97
C ALA A 58 -0.62 5.22 17.81
N THR A 59 -0.35 4.30 16.87
CA THR A 59 0.46 4.59 15.68
C THR A 59 -0.21 5.57 14.72
N MET A 60 -1.54 5.54 14.64
CA MET A 60 -2.28 6.55 13.87
C MET A 60 -2.16 7.93 14.51
N PHE A 61 -2.26 8.03 15.84
CA PHE A 61 -2.02 9.29 16.55
C PHE A 61 -0.59 9.80 16.35
N GLU A 62 0.42 8.93 16.45
CA GLU A 62 1.82 9.30 16.20
C GLU A 62 2.05 9.83 14.77
N SER A 63 1.36 9.28 13.77
CA SER A 63 1.41 9.76 12.39
C SER A 63 0.82 11.17 12.27
N VAL A 64 -0.29 11.45 12.96
CA VAL A 64 -0.91 12.79 12.98
C VAL A 64 -0.05 13.80 13.74
N THR A 65 0.54 13.40 14.87
CA THR A 65 1.38 14.27 15.71
C THR A 65 2.82 14.39 15.21
N ARG A 66 3.19 13.66 14.14
CA ARG A 66 4.55 13.60 13.56
C ARG A 66 5.63 13.19 14.56
N THR A 67 5.27 12.36 15.54
CA THR A 67 6.19 11.84 16.55
C THR A 67 6.54 10.37 16.30
N SER A 68 6.16 9.82 15.14
CA SER A 68 6.41 8.42 14.83
C SER A 68 7.91 8.14 14.69
N THR A 69 8.39 7.17 15.46
CA THR A 69 9.78 6.65 15.39
C THR A 69 9.86 5.34 14.60
N ASN A 70 8.78 4.91 13.96
CA ASN A 70 8.74 3.66 13.21
C ASN A 70 9.57 3.76 11.92
N LEU A 71 10.57 2.89 11.77
CA LEU A 71 11.30 2.74 10.50
C LEU A 71 10.39 2.26 9.35
N ALA A 72 9.26 1.61 9.65
CA ALA A 72 8.29 1.19 8.63
C ALA A 72 7.60 2.38 7.94
N SER A 73 7.48 3.52 8.60
CA SER A 73 7.01 4.78 8.02
C SER A 73 8.12 5.61 7.38
N ALA A 74 9.39 5.16 7.41
CA ALA A 74 10.48 5.86 6.75
C ALA A 74 10.41 5.77 5.21
N SER A 75 9.58 4.87 4.66
CA SER A 75 9.43 4.70 3.22
C SER A 75 8.40 5.63 2.57
N GLU A 76 7.45 6.20 3.32
CA GLU A 76 6.58 7.26 2.82
C GLU A 76 7.11 8.61 3.34
N SER A 77 7.63 9.43 2.45
CA SER A 77 8.12 10.76 2.81
C SER A 77 6.93 11.68 3.10
N GLU A 78 7.10 12.69 3.98
CA GLU A 78 6.12 13.77 4.11
C GLU A 78 5.81 14.42 2.75
N PHE A 79 6.79 14.42 1.84
CA PHE A 79 6.63 14.84 0.46
C PHE A 79 5.53 14.03 -0.25
N ASP A 80 5.54 12.70 -0.13
CA ASP A 80 4.56 11.83 -0.80
C ASP A 80 3.14 12.09 -0.26
N HIS A 81 2.99 12.28 1.04
CA HIS A 81 1.71 12.64 1.64
C HIS A 81 1.19 13.99 1.13
N SER A 82 2.07 14.99 1.04
CA SER A 82 1.70 16.32 0.54
C SER A 82 1.28 16.30 -0.93
N VAL A 83 1.99 15.54 -1.77
CA VAL A 83 1.67 15.34 -3.19
C VAL A 83 0.33 14.63 -3.34
N LYS A 84 0.11 13.53 -2.61
CA LYS A 84 -1.19 12.80 -2.63
C LYS A 84 -2.35 13.72 -2.22
N ARG A 85 -2.16 14.54 -1.18
CA ARG A 85 -3.19 15.50 -0.71
C ARG A 85 -3.46 16.57 -1.76
N THR A 86 -2.42 17.11 -2.38
CA THR A 86 -2.55 18.17 -3.39
C THR A 86 -3.25 17.62 -4.64
N LYS A 87 -2.86 16.45 -5.11
CA LYS A 87 -3.54 15.72 -6.19
C LYS A 87 -5.03 15.55 -5.89
N LYS A 88 -5.38 15.05 -4.70
CA LYS A 88 -6.78 14.87 -4.28
C LYS A 88 -7.57 16.18 -4.31
N ILE A 89 -7.03 17.26 -3.75
CA ILE A 89 -7.69 18.58 -3.75
C ILE A 89 -7.93 19.06 -5.18
N SER A 90 -6.93 18.92 -6.05
CA SER A 90 -7.06 19.36 -7.44
C SER A 90 -8.04 18.48 -8.24
N GLU A 91 -8.11 17.17 -8.00
CA GLU A 91 -9.11 16.28 -8.61
C GLU A 91 -10.53 16.64 -8.19
N GLU A 92 -10.76 16.88 -6.90
CA GLU A 92 -12.07 17.29 -6.38
C GLU A 92 -12.51 18.65 -6.93
N LEU A 93 -11.57 19.60 -7.07
CA LEU A 93 -11.86 20.94 -7.58
C LEU A 93 -12.11 20.98 -9.09
N THR A 94 -11.37 20.18 -9.86
CA THR A 94 -11.47 20.15 -11.33
C THR A 94 -12.54 19.18 -11.83
N GLY A 95 -13.05 18.29 -10.98
CA GLY A 95 -14.02 17.25 -11.33
C GLY A 95 -13.47 16.14 -12.21
N GLY A 96 -12.18 16.20 -12.57
CA GLY A 96 -11.46 15.22 -13.36
C GLY A 96 -10.43 14.48 -12.51
N LYS A 97 -10.09 13.25 -12.91
CA LYS A 97 -9.04 12.47 -12.29
C LYS A 97 -7.69 12.77 -12.95
N MET A 98 -6.68 13.06 -12.15
CA MET A 98 -5.34 13.31 -12.66
C MET A 98 -4.60 11.96 -12.71
N ALA A 99 -3.98 11.65 -13.84
CA ALA A 99 -3.09 10.50 -13.96
C ALA A 99 -1.84 10.74 -13.11
#